data_AF-A0A978VRT1-F1
#
_entry.id   AF-A0A978VRT1-F1
#
_cell.length_a   1.000
_cell.length_b   1.000
_cell.length_c   1.000
_cell.angle_alpha   90.00
_cell.angle_beta   90.00
_cell.angle_gamma   90.00
#
_symmetry.space_group_name_H-M   'P 1'
#
loop_
_entity.id
_entity.type
_entity.pdbx_description
1 polymer ?
#
loop_
_entity_poly.entity_id
_entity_poly.type
_entity_poly.pdbx_seq_one_letter_code
_entity_poly.pdbx_strand_id
1 'polypeptide(L)'
;MAYIQYGRNAIRQIIKETNVHSSDRMMQPLLYVSQGIRHRKLEVILTRNIEKLGKAGETVKVAPGHFRNHLMPKLLAVPNIDKYAYLIREQHKIYPPEKEKEEVKVVAVSEEDKIKEYEKAAKRLDKARLVVRRLINIEKFRSRSTKDEPIEVREPVTKDDIVAEVARQLCVQLAPENLQLSSPLSTVGEYEVPLRFPKSIPLPAGKVHWTLSVKLRTK
;
A
#
# COMPACT_ATOMS: atom_id res chain seq x y z
N MET A 1 -12.63 -1.15 64.36
CA MET A 1 -13.00 -0.86 62.94
C MET A 1 -13.57 -2.10 62.24
N ALA A 2 -14.52 -2.84 62.85
CA ALA A 2 -15.07 -4.09 62.27
C ALA A 2 -16.60 -4.05 62.02
N TYR A 3 -17.30 -3.02 62.51
CA TYR A 3 -18.77 -2.95 62.44
C TYR A 3 -19.34 -2.36 61.12
N ILE A 4 -18.50 -1.82 60.23
CA ILE A 4 -18.95 -1.17 58.97
C ILE A 4 -19.05 -2.19 57.81
N GLN A 5 -18.33 -3.32 57.88
CA GLN A 5 -18.34 -4.34 56.82
C GLN A 5 -19.63 -5.17 56.81
N TYR A 6 -20.23 -5.44 57.98
CA TYR A 6 -21.47 -6.21 58.08
C TYR A 6 -22.69 -5.46 57.49
N GLY A 7 -22.75 -4.13 57.64
CA GLY A 7 -23.83 -3.32 57.03
C GLY A 7 -23.83 -3.33 55.50
N ARG A 8 -22.66 -3.46 54.86
CA ARG A 8 -22.53 -3.46 53.39
C ARG A 8 -23.12 -4.69 52.71
N ASN A 9 -23.13 -5.83 53.39
CA ASN A 9 -23.69 -7.07 52.86
C ASN A 9 -25.20 -7.13 53.10
N ALA A 10 -25.69 -6.64 54.24
CA ALA A 10 -27.12 -6.56 54.56
C ALA A 10 -27.87 -5.65 53.58
N ILE A 11 -27.34 -4.46 53.28
CA ILE A 11 -27.92 -3.54 52.28
C ILE A 11 -27.95 -4.18 50.89
N ARG A 12 -26.95 -5.02 50.56
CA ARG A 12 -26.89 -5.73 49.28
C ARG A 12 -27.94 -6.84 49.14
N GLN A 13 -28.32 -7.50 50.24
CA GLN A 13 -29.41 -8.47 50.25
C GLN A 13 -30.78 -7.78 50.10
N ILE A 14 -31.00 -6.66 50.82
CA ILE A 14 -32.25 -5.88 50.75
C ILE A 14 -32.53 -5.41 49.31
N ILE A 15 -31.50 -4.93 48.59
CA ILE A 15 -31.64 -4.47 47.20
C ILE A 15 -31.83 -5.64 46.21
N LYS A 16 -31.30 -6.83 46.53
CA LYS A 16 -31.48 -8.03 45.68
C LYS A 16 -32.91 -8.58 45.75
N GLU A 17 -33.59 -8.42 46.88
CA GLU A 17 -34.96 -8.90 47.09
C GLU A 17 -36.01 -7.97 46.46
N THR A 18 -35.68 -6.71 46.21
CA THR A 18 -36.56 -5.78 45.48
C THR A 18 -36.47 -6.03 43.96
N ASN A 19 -37.17 -7.05 43.49
CA ASN A 19 -37.35 -7.31 42.07
C ASN A 19 -38.35 -6.30 41.47
N VAL A 20 -37.90 -5.07 41.19
CA VAL A 20 -38.75 -4.02 40.62
C VAL A 20 -38.25 -3.66 39.23
N HIS A 21 -39.13 -3.90 38.25
CA HIS A 21 -38.90 -3.66 36.84
C HIS A 21 -38.74 -2.16 36.55
N SER A 22 -37.83 -1.93 35.59
CA SER A 22 -37.44 -0.66 34.98
C SER A 22 -38.62 0.25 34.59
N SER A 23 -38.65 1.47 35.12
CA SER A 23 -38.77 2.70 34.29
C SER A 23 -38.89 3.97 35.12
N ASP A 24 -39.31 3.90 36.38
CA ASP A 24 -39.59 5.12 37.12
C ASP A 24 -39.34 4.96 38.63
N ARG A 25 -38.24 5.54 39.13
CA ARG A 25 -38.04 5.93 40.53
C ARG A 25 -36.71 6.65 40.72
N MET A 26 -36.78 7.86 41.28
CA MET A 26 -35.63 8.59 41.81
C MET A 26 -34.90 7.70 42.84
N MET A 27 -33.70 7.27 42.47
CA MET A 27 -32.81 6.51 43.35
C MET A 27 -32.27 7.43 44.44
N GLN A 28 -32.35 7.00 45.70
CA GLN A 28 -31.78 7.75 46.83
C GLN A 28 -30.24 7.87 46.65
N PRO A 29 -29.67 9.09 46.56
CA PRO A 29 -28.26 9.31 46.22
C PRO A 29 -27.28 8.60 47.16
N LEU A 30 -27.66 8.45 48.44
CA LEU A 30 -26.84 7.87 49.49
C LEU A 30 -26.56 6.37 49.28
N LEU A 31 -27.47 5.63 48.63
CA LEU A 31 -27.27 4.22 48.34
C LEU A 31 -26.19 3.99 47.27
N TYR A 32 -25.97 4.96 46.38
CA TYR A 32 -24.95 4.90 45.32
C TYR A 32 -23.53 5.09 45.88
N VAL A 33 -23.36 5.96 46.88
CA VAL A 33 -22.06 6.25 47.50
C VAL A 33 -21.47 5.01 48.18
N SER A 34 -22.32 4.14 48.75
CA SER A 34 -21.88 2.98 49.55
C SER A 34 -21.47 1.74 48.73
N GLN A 35 -21.87 1.63 47.46
CA GLN A 35 -21.61 0.45 46.63
C GLN A 35 -20.20 0.40 46.01
N GLY A 36 -19.44 1.50 46.09
CA GLY A 36 -18.21 1.66 45.30
C GLY A 36 -18.54 1.78 43.81
N ILE A 37 -17.93 2.74 43.12
CA ILE A 37 -18.23 3.02 41.71
C ILE A 37 -17.66 1.88 40.85
N ARG A 38 -18.40 0.78 40.69
CA ARG A 38 -18.10 -0.22 39.67
C ARG A 38 -18.24 0.47 38.32
N HIS A 39 -17.11 0.72 37.66
CA HIS A 39 -17.11 1.35 36.35
C HIS A 39 -17.76 0.39 35.34
N ARG A 40 -19.04 0.62 35.03
CA ARG A 40 -19.68 -0.02 33.89
C ARG A 40 -19.02 0.53 32.63
N LYS A 41 -18.62 -0.37 31.73
CA LYS A 41 -18.14 0.02 30.39
C LYS A 41 -19.29 0.71 29.65
N LEU A 42 -18.98 1.81 28.97
CA LEU A 42 -19.90 2.62 28.19
C LEU A 42 -19.76 2.25 26.71
N GLU A 43 -20.89 2.11 26.01
CA GLU A 43 -20.92 1.90 24.57
C GLU A 43 -20.94 3.25 23.84
N VAL A 44 -20.02 3.41 22.89
CA VAL A 44 -19.83 4.64 22.11
C VAL A 44 -19.60 4.27 20.65
N ILE A 45 -20.04 5.14 19.74
CA ILE A 45 -19.83 4.99 18.30
C ILE A 45 -18.68 5.89 17.90
N LEU A 46 -17.67 5.34 17.22
CA LEU A 46 -16.53 6.11 16.74
C LEU A 46 -16.91 6.94 15.52
N THR A 47 -16.49 8.20 15.47
CA THR A 47 -16.67 9.06 14.27
C THR A 47 -15.45 9.03 13.37
N ARG A 48 -14.28 8.71 13.93
CA ARG A 48 -12.99 8.62 13.22
C ARG A 48 -12.29 7.30 13.54
N ASN A 49 -11.38 6.89 12.66
CA ASN A 49 -10.54 5.72 12.90
C ASN A 49 -9.51 6.02 14.00
N ILE A 50 -9.39 5.11 14.97
CA ILE A 50 -8.46 5.22 16.09
C ILE A 50 -7.73 3.87 16.23
N GLU A 51 -6.41 3.88 16.08
CA GLU A 51 -5.56 2.68 15.99
C GLU A 51 -5.78 1.63 17.09
N LYS A 52 -6.11 2.07 18.32
CA LYS A 52 -6.30 1.17 19.48
C LYS A 52 -7.75 0.79 19.77
N LEU A 53 -8.72 1.45 19.14
CA LEU A 53 -10.15 1.24 19.43
C LEU A 53 -10.90 0.58 18.28
N GLY A 54 -10.72 1.06 17.04
CA GLY A 54 -11.47 0.55 15.91
C GLY A 54 -11.64 1.59 14.80
N LYS A 55 -12.42 1.21 13.79
CA LYS A 55 -12.70 2.04 12.62
C LYS A 55 -13.83 3.04 12.89
N ALA A 56 -13.93 4.08 12.05
CA ALA A 56 -15.06 5.01 12.08
C ALA A 56 -16.39 4.26 11.82
N GLY A 57 -17.42 4.58 12.57
CA GLY A 57 -18.76 3.98 12.52
C GLY A 57 -18.95 2.74 13.41
N GLU A 58 -17.89 2.23 14.03
CA GLU A 58 -17.93 1.04 14.88
C GLU A 58 -18.39 1.37 16.31
N THR A 59 -19.18 0.48 16.91
CA THR A 59 -19.65 0.61 18.31
C THR A 59 -18.69 -0.13 19.25
N VAL A 60 -18.02 0.61 20.13
CA VAL A 60 -16.97 0.08 21.01
C VAL A 60 -17.32 0.31 22.49
N LYS A 61 -16.93 -0.65 23.35
CA LYS A 61 -17.09 -0.58 24.81
C LYS A 61 -15.85 0.06 25.46
N VAL A 62 -15.99 1.29 25.93
CA VAL A 62 -14.89 2.08 26.55
C VAL A 62 -15.16 2.37 28.02
N ALA A 63 -14.12 2.77 28.77
CA ALA A 63 -14.31 3.30 30.12
C ALA A 63 -15.01 4.67 30.05
N PRO A 64 -15.97 4.98 30.96
CA PRO A 64 -16.72 6.23 30.92
C PRO A 64 -15.80 7.47 31.07
N GLY A 65 -14.71 7.36 31.85
CA GLY A 65 -13.71 8.43 31.96
C GLY A 65 -12.94 8.65 30.66
N HIS A 66 -12.61 7.59 29.92
CA HIS A 66 -11.94 7.73 28.63
C HIS A 66 -12.83 8.45 27.61
N PHE A 67 -14.12 8.13 27.58
CA PHE A 67 -15.09 8.83 26.74
C PHE A 67 -15.18 10.32 27.09
N ARG A 68 -15.46 10.66 28.36
CA ARG A 68 -15.67 12.04 28.81
C ARG A 68 -14.43 12.92 28.67
N ASN A 69 -13.25 12.39 28.99
CA ASN A 69 -12.04 13.21 29.08
C ASN A 69 -11.27 13.29 27.75
N HIS A 70 -11.44 12.31 26.85
CA HIS A 70 -10.63 12.22 25.63
C HIS A 70 -11.46 12.18 24.35
N LEU A 71 -12.42 11.25 24.25
CA LEU A 71 -13.13 11.02 22.99
C LEU A 71 -14.18 12.10 22.71
N MET A 72 -14.93 12.52 23.73
CA MET A 72 -16.00 13.50 23.62
C MET A 72 -15.48 14.91 23.29
N PRO A 73 -14.47 15.47 24.00
CA PRO A 73 -14.00 16.84 23.72
C PRO A 73 -13.33 16.95 22.34
N LYS A 74 -12.75 15.86 21.84
CA LYS A 74 -12.10 15.78 20.53
C LYS A 74 -13.04 15.36 19.40
N LEU A 75 -14.33 15.14 19.70
CA LEU A 75 -15.34 14.69 18.73
C LEU A 75 -14.95 13.39 17.99
N LEU A 76 -14.23 12.50 18.68
CA LEU A 76 -13.75 11.22 18.14
C LEU A 76 -14.77 10.08 18.30
N ALA A 77 -15.70 10.24 19.25
CA ALA A 77 -16.78 9.29 19.47
C ALA A 77 -18.02 10.00 20.00
N VAL A 78 -19.17 9.37 19.82
CA VAL A 78 -20.49 9.85 20.23
C VAL A 78 -21.16 8.74 21.06
N PRO A 79 -22.00 9.05 22.07
CA PRO A 79 -22.67 8.00 22.81
C PRO A 79 -23.57 7.15 21.90
N ASN A 80 -23.70 5.86 22.20
CA ASN A 80 -24.58 4.95 21.47
C ASN A 80 -26.06 5.23 21.79
N ILE A 81 -26.60 6.30 21.21
CA ILE A 81 -28.02 6.66 21.22
C ILE A 81 -28.52 6.52 19.78
N ASP A 82 -29.73 6.02 19.60
CA ASP A 82 -30.32 5.76 18.28
C ASP A 82 -30.25 6.96 17.34
N LYS A 83 -30.46 8.18 17.85
CA LYS A 83 -30.35 9.43 17.10
C LYS A 83 -28.95 9.61 16.48
N TYR A 84 -27.90 9.35 17.24
CA TYR A 84 -26.53 9.50 16.77
C TYR A 84 -26.11 8.35 15.84
N ALA A 85 -26.56 7.13 16.15
CA ALA A 85 -26.35 5.99 15.25
C ALA A 85 -26.94 6.23 13.87
N TYR A 86 -28.15 6.80 13.80
CA TYR A 86 -28.79 7.19 12.55
C TYR A 86 -27.98 8.25 11.79
N LEU A 87 -27.58 9.33 12.47
CA LEU A 87 -26.79 10.41 11.86
C LEU A 87 -25.45 9.92 11.29
N ILE A 88 -24.74 9.06 12.02
CA ILE A 88 -23.46 8.50 11.55
C ILE A 88 -23.66 7.62 10.31
N ARG A 89 -24.73 6.83 10.27
CA ARG A 89 -25.07 6.01 9.10
C ARG A 89 -25.37 6.85 7.86
N GLU A 90 -26.18 7.90 8.00
CA GLU A 90 -26.47 8.83 6.90
C GLU A 90 -25.21 9.56 6.44
N GLN A 91 -24.37 10.01 7.37
CA GLN A 91 -23.10 10.65 7.06
C GLN A 91 -22.15 9.71 6.29
N HIS A 92 -22.04 8.44 6.69
CA HIS A 92 -21.24 7.43 5.98
C HIS A 92 -21.77 7.10 4.59
N LYS A 93 -23.09 7.24 4.37
CA LYS A 93 -23.72 7.02 3.05
C LYS A 93 -23.39 8.15 2.08
N ILE A 94 -23.38 9.39 2.56
CA ILE A 94 -23.07 10.60 1.77
C ILE A 94 -21.56 10.72 1.54
N TYR A 95 -20.76 10.46 2.58
CA TYR A 95 -19.31 10.47 2.55
C TYR A 95 -18.78 9.07 2.89
N PRO A 96 -18.77 8.16 1.91
CA PRO A 96 -18.10 6.89 2.08
C PRO A 96 -16.64 7.17 2.42
N PRO A 97 -16.04 6.48 3.40
CA PRO A 97 -14.63 6.65 3.69
C PRO A 97 -13.82 6.31 2.43
N GLU A 98 -13.20 7.34 1.84
CA GLU A 98 -12.47 7.28 0.56
C GLU A 98 -11.42 6.15 0.56
N LYS A 99 -10.82 5.88 1.72
CA LYS A 99 -9.78 4.89 1.94
C LYS A 99 -10.17 3.46 1.56
N GLU A 100 -11.41 3.02 1.81
CA GLU A 100 -11.80 1.63 1.49
C GLU A 100 -12.23 1.44 0.03
N LYS A 101 -12.68 2.52 -0.63
CA LYS A 101 -13.08 2.47 -2.05
C LYS A 101 -11.89 2.66 -2.99
N GLU A 102 -10.91 3.47 -2.60
CA GLU A 102 -9.67 3.63 -3.37
C GLU A 102 -8.74 2.44 -3.17
N GLU A 103 -8.46 2.00 -1.94
CA GLU A 103 -7.47 0.94 -1.71
C GLU A 103 -7.92 -0.43 -2.28
N VAL A 104 -9.20 -0.78 -2.22
CA VAL A 104 -9.65 -2.12 -2.66
C VAL A 104 -9.91 -2.17 -4.18
N LYS A 105 -10.41 -1.09 -4.79
CA LYS A 105 -10.67 -1.08 -6.24
C LYS A 105 -9.45 -0.70 -7.07
N VAL A 106 -8.54 0.14 -6.55
CA VAL A 106 -7.28 0.47 -7.24
C VAL A 106 -6.33 -0.72 -7.17
N VAL A 107 -6.24 -1.46 -6.05
CA VAL A 107 -5.26 -2.56 -5.95
C VAL A 107 -5.62 -3.73 -6.86
N ALA A 108 -6.85 -4.24 -6.83
CA ALA A 108 -7.22 -5.44 -7.61
C ALA A 108 -7.30 -5.20 -9.13
N VAL A 109 -7.82 -4.05 -9.57
CA VAL A 109 -7.87 -3.72 -11.01
C VAL A 109 -6.48 -3.32 -11.52
N SER A 110 -5.66 -2.65 -10.70
CA SER A 110 -4.33 -2.22 -11.16
C SER A 110 -3.35 -3.36 -11.33
N GLU A 111 -3.38 -4.42 -10.52
CA GLU A 111 -2.37 -5.49 -10.63
C GLU A 111 -2.51 -6.25 -11.95
N GLU A 112 -3.73 -6.65 -12.33
CA GLU A 112 -3.98 -7.34 -13.59
C GLU A 112 -3.69 -6.45 -14.80
N ASP A 113 -4.08 -5.18 -14.75
CA ASP A 113 -3.86 -4.26 -15.87
C ASP A 113 -2.38 -3.87 -16.00
N LYS A 114 -1.66 -3.70 -14.87
CA LYS A 114 -0.20 -3.57 -14.85
C LYS A 114 0.46 -4.79 -15.48
N ILE A 115 0.03 -6.01 -15.14
CA ILE A 115 0.58 -7.25 -15.72
C ILE A 115 0.37 -7.27 -17.24
N LYS A 116 -0.82 -6.91 -17.74
CA LYS A 116 -1.10 -6.81 -19.19
C LYS A 116 -0.24 -5.75 -19.87
N GLU A 117 -0.01 -4.60 -19.22
CA GLU A 117 0.88 -3.54 -19.72
C GLU A 117 2.33 -4.01 -19.82
N TYR A 118 2.84 -4.68 -18.79
CA TYR A 118 4.18 -5.26 -18.79
C TYR A 118 4.34 -6.32 -19.88
N GLU A 119 3.34 -7.18 -20.08
CA GLU A 119 3.34 -8.19 -21.14
C GLU A 119 3.39 -7.53 -22.53
N LYS A 120 2.60 -6.48 -22.75
CA LYS A 120 2.63 -5.71 -24.00
C LYS A 120 4.00 -5.05 -24.22
N ALA A 121 4.60 -4.46 -23.18
CA ALA A 121 5.92 -3.86 -23.25
C ALA A 121 7.02 -4.89 -23.56
N ALA A 122 6.99 -6.05 -22.90
CA ALA A 122 7.94 -7.14 -23.16
C ALA A 122 7.85 -7.63 -24.62
N LYS A 123 6.64 -7.85 -25.14
CA LYS A 123 6.42 -8.21 -26.55
C LYS A 123 6.93 -7.15 -27.53
N ARG A 124 6.89 -5.87 -27.17
CA ARG A 124 7.47 -4.79 -27.99
C ARG A 124 9.00 -4.89 -28.03
N LEU A 125 9.64 -5.15 -26.88
CA LEU A 125 11.09 -5.29 -26.79
C LEU A 125 11.62 -6.49 -27.59
N ASP A 126 10.92 -7.62 -27.57
CA ASP A 126 11.35 -8.84 -28.28
C ASP A 126 11.23 -8.76 -29.80
N LYS A 127 10.17 -8.09 -30.29
CA LYS A 127 9.99 -7.86 -31.73
C LYS A 127 10.92 -6.77 -32.27
N ALA A 128 11.38 -5.87 -31.41
CA ALA A 128 12.14 -4.71 -31.80
C ALA A 128 13.63 -5.00 -31.99
N ARG A 129 14.23 -4.20 -32.87
CA ARG A 129 15.67 -4.14 -33.07
C ARG A 129 16.17 -2.75 -32.72
N LEU A 130 16.86 -2.63 -31.60
CA LEU A 130 17.39 -1.35 -31.11
C LEU A 130 18.60 -0.95 -31.95
N VAL A 131 18.60 0.26 -32.52
CA VAL A 131 19.72 0.76 -33.33
C VAL A 131 20.42 1.88 -32.59
N VAL A 132 21.64 1.63 -32.11
CA VAL A 132 22.44 2.63 -31.40
C VAL A 132 23.50 3.18 -32.35
N ARG A 133 23.55 4.52 -32.52
CA ARG A 133 24.54 5.17 -33.39
C ARG A 133 25.61 5.86 -32.56
N ARG A 134 26.89 5.53 -32.80
CA ARG A 134 28.03 6.15 -32.10
C ARG A 134 29.17 6.49 -33.05
N LEU A 135 30.02 7.41 -32.61
CA LEU A 135 31.21 7.83 -33.35
C LEU A 135 32.33 6.79 -33.22
N ILE A 136 33.04 6.56 -34.32
CA ILE A 136 34.15 5.61 -34.40
C ILE A 136 35.40 6.22 -33.76
N ASN A 137 36.27 5.39 -33.17
CA ASN A 137 37.62 5.82 -32.83
C ASN A 137 38.49 5.90 -34.11
N ILE A 138 38.72 7.13 -34.59
CA ILE A 138 39.40 7.40 -35.85
C ILE A 138 40.85 6.89 -35.83
N GLU A 139 41.54 6.97 -34.70
CA GLU A 139 42.94 6.57 -34.58
C GLU A 139 43.09 5.06 -34.79
N LYS A 140 42.34 4.28 -34.00
CA LYS A 140 42.31 2.82 -34.12
C LYS A 140 41.79 2.35 -35.47
N PHE A 141 40.84 3.08 -36.06
CA PHE A 141 40.35 2.79 -37.39
C PHE A 141 41.40 3.04 -38.49
N ARG A 142 42.28 4.04 -38.33
CA ARG A 142 43.35 4.33 -39.30
C ARG A 142 44.56 3.41 -39.15
N SER A 143 44.88 3.01 -37.93
CA SER A 143 45.99 2.10 -37.63
C SER A 143 45.67 0.63 -37.90
N ARG A 144 44.46 0.32 -38.38
CA ARG A 144 44.04 -1.05 -38.64
C ARG A 144 44.91 -1.66 -39.75
N SER A 145 45.52 -2.80 -39.46
CA SER A 145 46.43 -3.46 -40.39
C SER A 145 45.65 -4.30 -41.41
N THR A 146 44.53 -4.89 -40.97
CA THR A 146 43.65 -5.70 -41.81
C THR A 146 42.24 -5.10 -41.88
N LYS A 147 41.48 -5.44 -42.93
CA LYS A 147 40.10 -4.94 -43.09
C LYS A 147 39.11 -5.62 -42.14
N ASP A 148 39.46 -6.79 -41.61
CA ASP A 148 38.62 -7.68 -40.81
C ASP A 148 38.60 -7.35 -39.32
N GLU A 149 39.47 -6.44 -38.85
CA GLU A 149 39.45 -5.96 -37.47
C GLU A 149 38.12 -5.27 -37.12
N PRO A 150 37.49 -5.61 -35.98
CA PRO A 150 36.22 -5.04 -35.59
C PRO A 150 36.35 -3.54 -35.32
N ILE A 151 35.39 -2.78 -35.83
CA ILE A 151 35.40 -1.31 -35.69
C ILE A 151 35.10 -0.97 -34.22
N GLU A 152 36.03 -0.30 -33.55
CA GLU A 152 35.84 0.18 -32.19
C GLU A 152 35.19 1.57 -32.17
N VAL A 153 34.28 1.74 -31.22
CA VAL A 153 33.59 2.99 -30.93
C VAL A 153 34.48 3.86 -30.03
N ARG A 154 34.42 5.18 -30.21
CA ARG A 154 35.17 6.15 -29.39
C ARG A 154 34.74 6.10 -27.92
N GLU A 155 33.43 6.08 -27.70
CA GLU A 155 32.82 5.98 -26.37
C GLU A 155 32.12 4.64 -26.25
N PRO A 156 32.47 3.82 -25.25
CA PRO A 156 31.80 2.54 -25.04
C PRO A 156 30.36 2.77 -24.61
N VAL A 157 29.46 1.89 -25.05
CA VAL A 157 28.04 1.99 -24.74
C VAL A 157 27.77 1.38 -23.37
N THR A 158 27.26 2.22 -22.48
CA THR A 158 26.89 1.83 -21.11
C THR A 158 25.44 1.34 -21.04
N LYS A 159 25.02 0.83 -19.87
CA LYS A 159 23.64 0.40 -19.63
C LYS A 159 22.66 1.57 -19.80
N ASP A 160 23.03 2.74 -19.30
CA ASP A 160 22.19 3.93 -19.30
C ASP A 160 21.94 4.44 -20.72
N ASP A 161 22.95 4.34 -21.59
CA ASP A 161 22.81 4.66 -23.00
C ASP A 161 21.79 3.76 -23.72
N ILE A 162 21.81 2.45 -23.41
CA ILE A 162 20.85 1.48 -23.97
C ILE A 162 19.44 1.81 -23.46
N VAL A 163 19.29 2.12 -22.18
CA VAL A 163 18.00 2.51 -21.58
C VAL A 163 17.45 3.77 -22.27
N ALA A 164 18.30 4.78 -22.47
CA ALA A 164 17.91 6.02 -23.12
C ALA A 164 17.44 5.78 -24.57
N GLU A 165 18.12 4.91 -25.30
CA GLU A 165 17.73 4.55 -26.67
C GLU A 165 16.44 3.72 -26.72
N VAL A 166 16.23 2.81 -25.77
CA VAL A 166 14.97 2.06 -25.64
C VAL A 166 13.81 3.01 -25.38
N ALA A 167 13.98 3.99 -24.48
CA ALA A 167 12.97 5.00 -24.21
C ALA A 167 12.66 5.83 -25.46
N ARG A 168 13.68 6.21 -26.24
CA ARG A 168 13.51 6.99 -27.48
C ARG A 168 12.83 6.22 -28.60
N GLN A 169 13.25 4.98 -28.87
CA GLN A 169 12.83 4.23 -30.05
C GLN A 169 11.57 3.42 -29.81
N LEU A 170 11.44 2.83 -28.62
CA LEU A 170 10.39 1.87 -28.29
C LEU A 170 9.33 2.45 -27.35
N CYS A 171 9.56 3.65 -26.81
CA CYS A 171 8.67 4.31 -25.85
C CYS A 171 8.37 3.44 -24.62
N VAL A 172 9.35 2.64 -24.19
CA VAL A 172 9.27 1.79 -22.99
C VAL A 172 10.24 2.34 -21.96
N GLN A 173 9.76 2.54 -20.73
CA GLN A 173 10.62 2.89 -19.61
C GLN A 173 11.21 1.61 -19.02
N LEU A 174 12.54 1.51 -19.05
CA LEU A 174 13.29 0.37 -18.54
C LEU A 174 14.26 0.85 -17.46
N ALA A 175 14.34 0.15 -16.33
CA ALA A 175 15.36 0.41 -15.33
C ALA A 175 16.69 -0.24 -15.74
N PRO A 176 17.86 0.38 -15.43
CA PRO A 176 19.17 -0.17 -15.80
C PRO A 176 19.48 -1.51 -15.11
N GLU A 177 18.84 -1.79 -13.97
CA GLU A 177 18.97 -3.05 -13.24
C GLU A 177 18.38 -4.25 -14.00
N ASN A 178 17.43 -3.99 -14.89
CA ASN A 178 16.78 -5.02 -15.70
C ASN A 178 17.68 -5.46 -16.87
N LEU A 179 18.78 -4.75 -17.16
CA LEU A 179 19.75 -5.09 -18.20
C LEU A 179 20.98 -5.80 -17.62
N GLN A 180 21.22 -7.02 -18.09
CA GLN A 180 22.43 -7.77 -17.76
C GLN A 180 23.51 -7.51 -18.80
N LEU A 181 24.36 -6.53 -18.50
CA LEU A 181 25.57 -6.22 -19.26
C LEU A 181 26.78 -6.43 -18.34
N SER A 182 27.68 -7.35 -18.70
CA SER A 182 28.91 -7.64 -17.93
C SER A 182 30.03 -6.63 -18.20
N SER A 183 30.14 -6.14 -19.42
CA SER A 183 31.08 -5.09 -19.81
C SER A 183 30.45 -4.14 -20.85
N PRO A 184 30.80 -2.85 -20.86
CA PRO A 184 30.33 -1.90 -21.86
C PRO A 184 30.68 -2.30 -23.29
N LEU A 185 29.77 -2.04 -24.25
CA LEU A 185 29.97 -2.43 -25.64
C LEU A 185 30.90 -1.43 -26.35
N SER A 186 32.11 -1.87 -26.70
CA SER A 186 33.13 -1.04 -27.36
C SER A 186 33.24 -1.28 -28.85
N THR A 187 32.73 -2.41 -29.35
CA THR A 187 32.80 -2.80 -30.77
C THR A 187 31.47 -2.59 -31.48
N VAL A 188 31.54 -2.31 -32.79
CA VAL A 188 30.38 -2.21 -33.66
C VAL A 188 29.95 -3.62 -34.06
N GLY A 189 28.68 -3.94 -33.88
CA GLY A 189 28.18 -5.29 -34.12
C GLY A 189 26.71 -5.46 -33.73
N GLU A 190 26.26 -6.71 -33.80
CA GLU A 190 24.94 -7.13 -33.34
C GLU A 190 25.12 -7.87 -32.01
N TYR A 191 24.43 -7.41 -30.97
CA TYR A 191 24.53 -7.95 -29.63
C TYR A 191 23.15 -8.37 -29.15
N GLU A 192 23.09 -9.52 -28.50
CA GLU A 192 21.91 -9.97 -27.77
C GLU A 192 22.14 -9.70 -26.28
N VAL A 193 21.40 -8.75 -25.72
CA VAL A 193 21.54 -8.36 -24.32
C VAL A 193 20.41 -9.02 -23.51
N PRO A 194 20.72 -9.86 -22.50
CA PRO A 194 19.71 -10.49 -21.68
C PRO A 194 18.98 -9.49 -20.77
N LEU A 195 17.66 -9.65 -20.69
CA LEU A 195 16.75 -8.86 -19.84
C LEU A 195 16.29 -9.67 -18.64
N ARG A 196 16.28 -9.03 -17.48
CA ARG A 196 15.77 -9.56 -16.22
C ARG A 196 14.36 -9.05 -15.99
N PHE A 197 13.39 -9.96 -16.05
CA PHE A 197 11.98 -9.71 -15.73
C PHE A 197 11.51 -10.55 -14.55
N PRO A 198 10.46 -10.13 -13.83
CA PRO A 198 9.82 -10.96 -12.81
C PRO A 198 9.18 -12.21 -13.43
N LYS A 199 9.08 -13.28 -12.62
CA LYS A 199 8.51 -14.58 -13.03
C LYS A 199 7.03 -14.53 -13.43
N SER A 200 6.35 -13.42 -13.16
CA SER A 200 4.94 -13.21 -13.52
C SER A 200 4.72 -13.02 -15.02
N ILE A 201 5.75 -12.63 -15.78
CA ILE A 201 5.65 -12.42 -17.23
C ILE A 201 6.00 -13.75 -17.93
N PRO A 202 5.12 -14.33 -18.75
CA PRO A 202 5.39 -15.57 -19.45
C PRO A 202 6.52 -15.40 -20.48
N LEU A 203 7.38 -16.41 -20.60
CA LEU A 203 8.45 -16.45 -21.60
C LEU A 203 7.88 -16.77 -22.99
N PRO A 204 8.42 -16.19 -24.07
CA PRO A 204 8.08 -16.58 -25.43
C PRO A 204 8.59 -17.99 -25.74
N ALA A 205 7.88 -18.72 -26.61
CA ALA A 205 8.21 -20.11 -26.93
C ALA A 205 9.64 -20.25 -27.48
N GLY A 206 10.43 -21.15 -26.88
CA GLY A 206 11.77 -21.51 -27.34
C GLY A 206 12.92 -20.65 -26.81
N LYS A 207 12.68 -19.63 -25.98
CA LYS A 207 13.74 -18.82 -25.36
C LYS A 207 13.90 -19.11 -23.86
N VAL A 208 15.15 -19.20 -23.40
CA VAL A 208 15.50 -19.43 -21.99
C VAL A 208 15.37 -18.14 -21.16
N HIS A 209 15.65 -16.99 -21.76
CA HIS A 209 15.52 -15.67 -21.16
C HIS A 209 15.08 -14.64 -22.21
N TRP A 210 14.49 -13.53 -21.77
CA TRP A 210 14.20 -12.42 -22.66
C TRP A 210 15.51 -11.80 -23.14
N THR A 211 15.61 -11.51 -24.43
CA THR A 211 16.78 -10.87 -25.05
C THR A 211 16.36 -9.61 -25.79
N LEU A 212 17.18 -8.58 -25.71
CA LEU A 212 17.07 -7.36 -26.49
C LEU A 212 18.10 -7.41 -27.62
N SER A 213 17.64 -7.30 -28.87
CA SER A 213 18.55 -7.22 -30.02
C SER A 213 19.06 -5.79 -30.20
N VAL A 214 20.36 -5.58 -30.00
CA VAL A 214 21.01 -4.28 -30.08
C VAL A 214 21.98 -4.29 -31.25
N LYS A 215 21.71 -3.44 -32.25
CA LYS A 215 22.61 -3.19 -33.38
C LYS A 215 23.35 -1.89 -33.15
N LEU A 216 24.65 -1.99 -32.94
CA LEU A 216 25.55 -0.85 -32.95
C LEU A 216 25.90 -0.50 -34.39
N ARG A 217 25.69 0.77 -34.75
CA ARG A 217 26.08 1.35 -36.04
C ARG A 217 26.97 2.56 -35.83
N THR A 218 27.80 2.80 -36.81
CA THR A 218 28.57 4.03 -36.92
C THR A 218 27.63 5.18 -37.28
N LYS A 219 27.86 6.35 -36.67
CA LYS A 219 27.14 7.59 -37.00
C LYS A 219 27.58 8.13 -38.35
#